data_AF-A0AA89APW5-F1
#
_entry.id   AF-A0AA89APW5-F1
#
_cell.length_a   1.000
_cell.length_b   1.000
_cell.length_c   1.000
_cell.angle_alpha   90.00
_cell.angle_beta   90.00
_cell.angle_gamma   90.00
#
_symmetry.space_group_name_H-M   'P 1'
#
loop_
_entity.id
_entity.type
_entity.pdbx_description
1 polymer ?
#
loop_
_entity_poly.entity_id
_entity_poly.type
_entity_poly.pdbx_seq_one_letter_code
_entity_poly.pdbx_strand_id
1 'polypeptide(L)'
;MALKWSQLFSGTFLLILLLPLLSLGKEDKAKGEKHSSPFEFIEHLQGCHKGEEVKGLNELKKYLEKFGYLNYAHSKNQTHTKDDDFDDLLEAAMKTYQLNYHLKPTGTLDAQTVSKMMMSRCGCADIVNGTNYMGRSRKRHRSPPGSFRTVSHYAFFGGNPRWPASKYHLTYGFIPGTNPNAMSPVARAFDAWASATHFSFSRNVASADIKIGFHSRDHGDGNPFDGPSGILAHAWAPQDGRFHYDADERWSVGPAPVAGEFDLQTVALHEIGHLLGLGHSEVEGAIMWSAIAPGSTKGLHEDDIQGIRVLYNGIKLTIQAIVVYNYTYWQVYFILTELVSSVIT
;
A
#
# COMPACT_ATOMS: atom_id res chain seq x y z
N MET A 1 -31.52 102.39 -14.00
CA MET A 1 -30.17 102.96 -14.05
C MET A 1 -29.24 101.91 -14.64
N ALA A 2 -28.66 102.22 -15.80
CA ALA A 2 -27.60 101.45 -16.42
C ALA A 2 -26.26 101.71 -15.71
N LEU A 3 -25.32 100.77 -15.80
CA LEU A 3 -23.92 100.92 -16.27
C LEU A 3 -23.19 99.59 -16.00
N LYS A 4 -22.77 98.82 -17.01
CA LYS A 4 -21.54 98.93 -17.83
C LYS A 4 -20.27 98.61 -17.03
N TRP A 5 -19.57 97.52 -17.29
CA TRP A 5 -18.46 97.30 -18.26
C TRP A 5 -17.29 96.73 -17.40
N SER A 6 -16.34 95.89 -17.81
CA SER A 6 -16.00 95.09 -19.00
C SER A 6 -14.71 94.31 -18.62
N GLN A 7 -14.16 93.54 -19.57
CA GLN A 7 -12.80 92.95 -19.64
C GLN A 7 -12.69 91.51 -19.13
N LEU A 8 -12.34 90.47 -19.90
CA LEU A 8 -11.38 90.18 -21.00
C LEU A 8 -10.35 89.15 -20.49
N PHE A 9 -10.26 88.05 -21.24
CA PHE A 9 -9.23 87.00 -21.34
C PHE A 9 -7.93 87.15 -20.53
N SER A 10 -7.52 86.05 -19.87
CA SER A 10 -6.14 85.58 -19.92
C SER A 10 -6.05 84.10 -19.55
N GLY A 11 -5.41 83.31 -20.41
CA GLY A 11 -5.19 81.89 -20.19
C GLY A 11 -4.02 81.62 -19.26
N THR A 12 -4.08 80.47 -18.58
CA THR A 12 -2.88 79.75 -18.14
C THR A 12 -3.16 78.25 -18.28
N PHE A 13 -2.37 77.63 -19.14
CA PHE A 13 -2.30 76.21 -19.39
C PHE A 13 -1.44 75.61 -18.27
N LEU A 14 -2.02 74.83 -17.36
CA LEU A 14 -1.26 74.07 -16.38
C LEU A 14 -1.47 72.57 -16.62
N LEU A 15 -0.46 71.97 -17.23
CA LEU A 15 -0.26 70.54 -17.40
C LEU A 15 -0.18 69.90 -16.00
N ILE A 16 -1.20 69.17 -15.56
CA ILE A 16 -1.08 68.27 -14.41
C ILE A 16 -0.76 66.88 -14.95
N LEU A 17 0.53 66.54 -14.85
CA LEU A 17 1.08 65.21 -15.08
C LEU A 17 0.38 64.19 -14.17
N LEU A 18 -0.43 63.31 -14.77
CA LEU A 18 -0.86 62.04 -14.17
C LEU A 18 0.36 61.12 -14.10
N LEU A 19 1.05 61.11 -12.95
CA LEU A 19 2.00 60.05 -12.59
C LEU A 19 1.22 58.74 -12.39
N PRO A 20 1.50 57.65 -13.13
CA PRO A 20 1.05 56.35 -12.71
C PRO A 20 1.91 55.92 -11.52
N LEU A 21 1.26 55.69 -10.37
CA LEU A 21 1.81 54.93 -9.26
C LEU A 21 2.15 53.52 -9.77
N LEU A 22 3.39 53.34 -10.22
CA LEU A 22 4.03 52.03 -10.34
C LEU A 22 4.23 51.50 -8.92
N SER A 23 3.16 50.89 -8.37
CA SER A 23 3.32 49.93 -7.28
C SER A 23 4.04 48.74 -7.88
N LEU A 24 5.34 48.67 -7.60
CA LEU A 24 6.18 47.51 -7.88
C LEU A 24 5.77 46.38 -6.93
N GLY A 25 4.59 45.80 -7.19
CA GLY A 25 4.23 44.50 -6.65
C GLY A 25 5.18 43.50 -7.30
N LYS A 26 6.21 43.09 -6.56
CA LYS A 26 6.85 41.81 -6.82
C LYS A 26 5.73 40.77 -6.74
N GLU A 27 5.27 40.31 -7.90
CA GLU A 27 4.80 38.93 -8.01
C GLU A 27 6.00 38.07 -7.61
N ASP A 28 6.11 37.78 -6.31
CA ASP A 28 6.74 36.56 -5.88
C ASP A 28 5.91 35.45 -6.52
N LYS A 29 6.33 35.05 -7.72
CA LYS A 29 6.05 33.72 -8.22
C LYS A 29 6.53 32.79 -7.12
N ALA A 30 5.60 32.35 -6.28
CA ALA A 30 5.74 31.11 -5.58
C ALA A 30 6.06 30.09 -6.67
N LYS A 31 7.34 29.83 -6.88
CA LYS A 31 7.80 28.59 -7.49
C LYS A 31 7.15 27.55 -6.61
N GLY A 32 6.06 26.95 -7.08
CA GLY A 32 5.63 25.67 -6.55
C GLY A 32 6.87 24.80 -6.65
N GLU A 33 7.48 24.50 -5.52
CA GLU A 33 8.50 23.47 -5.46
C GLU A 33 7.80 22.22 -6.00
N LYS A 34 8.13 21.86 -7.23
CA LYS A 34 7.78 20.56 -7.78
C LYS A 34 8.59 19.59 -6.95
N HIS A 35 8.07 19.20 -5.79
CA HIS A 35 8.68 18.17 -4.96
C HIS A 35 8.63 16.90 -5.82
N SER A 36 9.78 16.58 -6.42
CA SER A 36 9.96 15.34 -7.19
C SER A 36 9.78 14.17 -6.24
N SER A 37 9.01 13.17 -6.64
CA SER A 37 8.88 11.94 -5.83
C SER A 37 10.28 11.37 -5.52
N PRO A 38 10.50 10.80 -4.32
CA PRO A 38 11.76 10.14 -3.97
C PRO A 38 12.10 8.96 -4.90
N PHE A 39 11.15 8.46 -5.69
CA PHE A 39 11.37 7.40 -6.68
C PHE A 39 11.69 7.92 -8.09
N GLU A 40 11.66 9.24 -8.35
CA GLU A 40 11.97 9.81 -9.68
C GLU A 40 13.38 9.48 -10.17
N PHE A 41 14.31 9.14 -9.27
CA PHE A 41 15.62 8.67 -9.68
C PHE A 41 15.54 7.40 -10.56
N ILE A 42 14.48 6.60 -10.52
CA ILE A 42 14.41 5.39 -11.35
C ILE A 42 14.29 5.72 -12.85
N GLU A 43 13.78 6.92 -13.20
CA GLU A 43 13.59 7.34 -14.59
C GLU A 43 14.89 7.35 -15.40
N HIS A 44 16.01 7.79 -14.80
CA HIS A 44 17.30 7.85 -15.49
C HIS A 44 17.95 6.47 -15.71
N LEU A 45 17.41 5.42 -15.09
CA LEU A 45 17.86 4.03 -15.24
C LEU A 45 17.05 3.27 -16.29
N GLN A 46 16.13 3.94 -17.00
CA GLN A 46 15.33 3.29 -18.03
C GLN A 46 16.20 2.73 -19.16
N GLY A 47 16.01 1.45 -19.47
CA GLY A 47 16.77 0.69 -20.46
C GLY A 47 17.95 -0.08 -19.86
N CYS A 48 18.32 0.16 -18.60
CA CYS A 48 19.42 -0.55 -17.96
C CYS A 48 19.17 -2.05 -17.91
N HIS A 49 20.22 -2.83 -18.14
CA HIS A 49 20.18 -4.28 -18.17
C HIS A 49 21.51 -4.90 -17.71
N LYS A 50 21.48 -6.23 -17.50
CA LYS A 50 22.62 -6.97 -16.97
C LYS A 50 23.91 -6.75 -17.75
N GLY A 51 24.99 -6.52 -17.01
CA GLY A 51 26.34 -6.32 -17.54
C GLY A 51 26.72 -4.85 -17.71
N GLU A 52 25.79 -3.93 -17.48
CA GLU A 52 26.07 -2.49 -17.45
C GLU A 52 26.44 -2.02 -16.04
N GLU A 53 27.26 -0.97 -15.98
CA GLU A 53 27.55 -0.21 -14.76
C GLU A 53 27.03 1.21 -14.97
N VAL A 54 26.00 1.59 -14.22
CA VAL A 54 25.28 2.86 -14.39
C VAL A 54 25.04 3.50 -13.04
N LYS A 55 25.55 4.73 -12.87
CA LYS A 55 25.41 5.50 -11.64
C LYS A 55 23.94 5.58 -11.21
N GLY A 56 23.64 5.15 -9.98
CA GLY A 56 22.29 5.13 -9.42
C GLY A 56 21.71 3.72 -9.27
N LEU A 57 22.35 2.70 -9.85
CA LEU A 57 21.93 1.31 -9.69
C LEU A 57 22.09 0.83 -8.24
N ASN A 58 23.03 1.36 -7.47
CA ASN A 58 23.11 1.10 -6.03
C ASN A 58 21.86 1.58 -5.26
N GLU A 59 21.23 2.69 -5.66
CA GLU A 59 19.96 3.16 -5.10
C GLU A 59 18.78 2.27 -5.50
N LEU A 60 18.76 1.78 -6.75
CA LEU A 60 17.79 0.79 -7.19
C LEU A 60 17.89 -0.53 -6.41
N LYS A 61 19.11 -0.99 -6.12
CA LYS A 61 19.34 -2.16 -5.27
C LYS A 61 18.73 -1.95 -3.89
N LYS A 62 18.93 -0.79 -3.26
CA LYS A 62 18.31 -0.45 -1.96
C LYS A 62 16.78 -0.43 -2.04
N TYR A 63 16.20 0.10 -3.13
CA TYR A 63 14.74 0.04 -3.35
C TYR A 63 14.26 -1.41 -3.36
N LEU A 64 14.91 -2.28 -4.12
CA LEU A 64 14.52 -3.68 -4.24
C LEU A 64 14.77 -4.49 -2.97
N GLU A 65 15.81 -4.16 -2.21
CA GLU A 65 16.03 -4.71 -0.87
C GLU A 65 14.92 -4.29 0.09
N LYS A 66 14.53 -3.00 0.09
CA LYS A 66 13.45 -2.47 0.95
C LYS A 66 12.13 -3.20 0.71
N PHE A 67 11.78 -3.45 -0.55
CA PHE A 67 10.56 -4.19 -0.90
C PHE A 67 10.76 -5.70 -0.98
N GLY A 68 11.93 -6.19 -0.59
CA GLY A 68 12.24 -7.61 -0.34
C GLY A 68 12.52 -8.46 -1.58
N TYR A 69 12.72 -7.85 -2.75
CA TYR A 69 13.10 -8.52 -3.99
C TYR A 69 14.56 -8.93 -4.06
N LEU A 70 15.41 -8.24 -3.30
CA LEU A 70 16.85 -8.40 -3.34
C LEU A 70 17.40 -8.65 -1.94
N ASN A 71 18.38 -9.55 -1.84
CA ASN A 71 19.09 -9.82 -0.59
C ASN A 71 20.50 -10.31 -0.88
N TYR A 72 21.50 -9.49 -0.55
CA TYR A 72 22.91 -9.83 -0.71
C TYR A 72 23.55 -10.46 0.54
N ALA A 73 22.83 -10.63 1.65
CA ALA A 73 23.39 -11.13 2.92
C ALA A 73 24.03 -12.53 2.81
N HIS A 74 23.60 -13.33 1.83
CA HIS A 74 24.16 -14.65 1.54
C HIS A 74 25.04 -14.68 0.28
N SER A 75 25.24 -13.54 -0.39
CA SER A 75 26.18 -13.46 -1.51
C SER A 75 27.60 -13.53 -0.98
N LYS A 76 28.46 -14.31 -1.66
CA LYS A 76 29.89 -14.45 -1.32
C LYS A 76 30.63 -13.11 -1.37
N ASN A 77 30.06 -12.10 -2.05
CA ASN A 77 30.58 -10.75 -2.18
C ASN A 77 29.54 -9.72 -1.69
N GLN A 78 29.58 -9.36 -0.40
CA GLN A 78 28.71 -8.34 0.21
C GLN A 78 28.91 -6.92 -0.38
N THR A 79 29.95 -6.72 -1.20
CA THR A 79 30.31 -5.46 -1.84
C THR A 79 29.29 -5.01 -2.89
N HIS A 80 28.55 -5.94 -3.50
CA HIS A 80 27.59 -5.64 -4.58
C HIS A 80 26.33 -4.87 -4.15
N THR A 81 26.14 -4.65 -2.85
CA THR A 81 25.06 -3.81 -2.33
C THR A 81 25.27 -2.32 -2.57
N LYS A 82 26.53 -1.91 -2.83
CA LYS A 82 26.94 -0.50 -2.87
C LYS A 82 27.55 -0.07 -4.20
N ASP A 83 27.77 -1.01 -5.11
CA ASP A 83 28.23 -0.70 -6.47
C ASP A 83 27.05 -0.42 -7.39
N ASP A 84 27.39 0.14 -8.54
CA ASP A 84 26.46 0.50 -9.62
C ASP A 84 26.38 -0.58 -10.70
N ASP A 85 26.75 -1.83 -10.36
CA ASP A 85 26.77 -2.95 -11.31
C ASP A 85 25.40 -3.58 -11.46
N PHE A 86 24.94 -3.78 -12.69
CA PHE A 86 23.77 -4.59 -12.99
C PHE A 86 24.14 -6.07 -13.03
N ASP A 87 24.15 -6.71 -11.86
CA ASP A 87 24.54 -8.11 -11.69
C ASP A 87 23.39 -9.12 -11.91
N ASP A 88 23.72 -10.41 -11.83
CA ASP A 88 22.74 -11.50 -11.97
C ASP A 88 21.64 -11.48 -10.89
N LEU A 89 21.94 -10.98 -9.69
CA LEU A 89 20.96 -10.91 -8.59
C LEU A 89 19.95 -9.78 -8.84
N LEU A 90 20.41 -8.63 -9.33
CA LEU A 90 19.55 -7.53 -9.74
C LEU A 90 18.66 -7.94 -10.93
N GLU A 91 19.19 -8.65 -11.92
CA GLU A 91 18.38 -9.18 -13.04
C GLU A 91 17.29 -10.13 -12.54
N ALA A 92 17.60 -11.03 -11.60
CA ALA A 92 16.64 -11.95 -11.01
C ALA A 92 15.57 -11.22 -10.17
N ALA A 93 15.97 -10.21 -9.39
CA ALA A 93 15.07 -9.36 -8.63
C ALA A 93 14.11 -8.60 -9.56
N MET A 94 14.61 -8.07 -10.68
CA MET A 94 13.80 -7.38 -11.68
C MET A 94 12.76 -8.29 -12.35
N LYS A 95 13.15 -9.50 -12.74
CA LYS A 95 12.19 -10.50 -13.26
C LYS A 95 11.11 -10.82 -12.24
N THR A 96 11.46 -10.92 -10.96
CA THR A 96 10.52 -11.21 -9.87
C THR A 96 9.56 -10.04 -9.64
N TYR A 97 10.06 -8.81 -9.61
CA TYR A 97 9.24 -7.59 -9.55
C TYR A 97 8.25 -7.57 -10.72
N GLN A 98 8.74 -7.70 -11.95
CA GLN A 98 7.92 -7.68 -13.15
C GLN A 98 6.79 -8.72 -13.10
N LEU A 99 7.09 -9.95 -12.65
CA LEU A 99 6.07 -10.98 -12.48
C LEU A 99 4.98 -10.59 -11.47
N ASN A 100 5.36 -10.04 -10.32
CA ASN A 100 4.42 -9.63 -9.28
C ASN A 100 3.51 -8.47 -9.73
N TYR A 101 3.97 -7.65 -10.69
CA TYR A 101 3.21 -6.54 -11.26
C TYR A 101 2.56 -6.85 -12.63
N HIS A 102 2.48 -8.12 -13.02
CA HIS A 102 1.95 -8.58 -14.32
C HIS A 102 2.61 -7.97 -15.56
N LEU A 103 3.89 -7.61 -15.44
CA LEU A 103 4.73 -7.16 -16.53
C LEU A 103 5.45 -8.36 -17.17
N LYS A 104 5.96 -8.15 -18.38
CA LYS A 104 6.83 -9.14 -19.03
C LYS A 104 8.14 -9.25 -18.22
N PRO A 105 8.58 -10.46 -17.81
CA PRO A 105 9.79 -10.63 -17.01
C PRO A 105 11.06 -10.54 -17.89
N THR A 106 11.35 -9.34 -18.40
CA THR A 106 12.51 -9.04 -19.24
C THR A 106 13.81 -9.07 -18.44
N GLY A 107 13.76 -8.72 -17.14
CA GLY A 107 14.95 -8.50 -16.31
C GLY A 107 15.67 -7.19 -16.60
N THR A 108 15.06 -6.31 -17.39
CA THR A 108 15.57 -4.98 -17.76
C THR A 108 14.67 -3.90 -17.18
N LEU A 109 15.18 -2.69 -16.95
CA LEU A 109 14.36 -1.53 -16.56
C LEU A 109 13.62 -0.93 -17.76
N ASP A 110 12.70 -1.69 -18.34
CA ASP A 110 11.85 -1.17 -19.42
C ASP A 110 10.88 -0.08 -18.91
N ALA A 111 10.32 0.71 -19.83
CA ALA A 111 9.49 1.86 -19.50
C ALA A 111 8.26 1.52 -18.64
N GLN A 112 7.69 0.31 -18.83
CA GLN A 112 6.55 -0.14 -18.01
C GLN A 112 7.00 -0.47 -16.58
N THR A 113 8.16 -1.11 -16.42
CA THR A 113 8.77 -1.40 -15.12
C THR A 113 9.08 -0.11 -14.38
N VAL A 114 9.77 0.84 -15.04
CA VAL A 114 10.08 2.16 -14.46
C VAL A 114 8.80 2.88 -14.03
N SER A 115 7.79 2.94 -14.90
CA SER A 115 6.51 3.57 -14.59
C SER A 115 5.82 2.97 -13.37
N LYS A 116 5.86 1.64 -13.19
CA LYS A 116 5.30 0.97 -12.00
C LYS A 116 6.14 1.21 -10.73
N MET A 117 7.48 1.18 -10.84
CA MET A 117 8.37 1.38 -9.69
C MET A 117 8.30 2.80 -9.11
N MET A 118 8.00 3.79 -9.95
CA MET A 118 7.86 5.20 -9.56
C MET A 118 6.49 5.53 -8.94
N MET A 119 5.54 4.60 -8.89
CA MET A 119 4.25 4.84 -8.25
C MET A 119 4.39 4.92 -6.73
N SER A 120 3.66 5.86 -6.11
CA SER A 120 3.49 5.86 -4.67
C SER A 120 2.81 4.58 -4.19
N ARG A 121 3.18 4.10 -2.99
CA ARG A 121 2.87 2.75 -2.52
C ARG A 121 2.93 2.64 -0.99
N CYS A 122 2.47 1.50 -0.48
CA CYS A 122 2.74 1.05 0.88
C CYS A 122 4.24 0.79 1.09
N GLY A 123 4.72 1.07 2.30
CA GLY A 123 6.10 0.87 2.75
C GLY A 123 6.43 -0.57 3.19
N CYS A 124 5.42 -1.43 3.33
CA CYS A 124 5.62 -2.85 3.64
C CYS A 124 6.32 -3.58 2.47
N ALA A 125 7.15 -4.56 2.79
CA ALA A 125 7.79 -5.39 1.76
C ALA A 125 6.78 -6.27 1.03
N ASP A 126 6.93 -6.38 -0.30
CA ASP A 126 6.04 -7.20 -1.14
C ASP A 126 6.24 -8.68 -0.90
N ILE A 127 7.50 -9.09 -0.77
CA ILE A 127 7.93 -10.47 -0.61
C ILE A 127 9.06 -10.55 0.40
N VAL A 128 9.28 -11.72 0.98
CA VAL A 128 10.38 -11.92 1.93
C VAL A 128 11.59 -12.44 1.16
N ASN A 129 12.62 -11.61 0.96
CA ASN A 129 13.93 -11.99 0.40
C ASN A 129 13.86 -12.78 -0.93
N GLY A 130 12.93 -12.45 -1.83
CA GLY A 130 12.76 -13.16 -3.10
C GLY A 130 12.24 -14.61 -2.96
N THR A 131 11.86 -15.04 -1.76
CA THR A 131 11.48 -16.44 -1.48
C THR A 131 10.00 -16.73 -1.69
N ASN A 132 9.18 -15.68 -1.76
CA ASN A 132 7.73 -15.72 -1.98
C ASN A 132 7.32 -14.81 -3.16
N TYR A 133 6.06 -14.88 -3.58
CA TYR A 133 5.47 -14.02 -4.61
C TYR A 133 4.25 -13.29 -4.01
N MET A 134 3.87 -12.13 -4.55
CA MET A 134 2.63 -11.43 -4.16
C MET A 134 1.36 -12.21 -4.55
N GLY A 135 1.52 -13.29 -5.30
CA GLY A 135 0.48 -14.28 -5.53
C GLY A 135 1.00 -15.70 -5.57
N ARG A 136 0.32 -16.53 -6.34
CA ARG A 136 0.40 -18.00 -6.27
C ARG A 136 1.86 -18.49 -6.21
N SER A 137 2.23 -19.16 -5.12
CA SER A 137 3.46 -19.95 -5.06
C SER A 137 3.43 -20.97 -6.21
N ARG A 138 4.12 -20.68 -7.31
CA ARG A 138 4.37 -21.63 -8.41
C ARG A 138 5.38 -22.71 -7.99
N LYS A 139 5.40 -23.11 -6.73
CA LYS A 139 6.10 -24.33 -6.34
C LYS A 139 5.41 -25.49 -7.04
N ARG A 140 6.10 -26.03 -8.05
CA ARG A 140 5.91 -27.37 -8.62
C ARG A 140 6.10 -28.43 -7.53
N HIS A 141 5.21 -28.50 -6.56
CA HIS A 141 5.08 -29.69 -5.72
C HIS A 141 3.89 -30.49 -6.25
N ARG A 142 4.20 -31.61 -6.90
CA ARG A 142 3.25 -32.69 -7.16
C ARG A 142 2.62 -33.06 -5.82
N SER A 143 1.42 -32.58 -5.55
CA SER A 143 0.65 -32.98 -4.38
C SER A 143 -0.02 -34.33 -4.68
N PRO A 144 -0.14 -35.24 -3.69
CA PRO A 144 -0.86 -36.51 -3.84
C PRO A 144 -2.34 -36.26 -4.16
N PRO A 145 -3.04 -37.20 -4.82
CA PRO A 145 -4.47 -37.06 -5.10
C PRO A 145 -5.25 -37.17 -3.77
N GLY A 146 -5.99 -36.11 -3.41
CA GLY A 146 -6.90 -36.12 -2.25
C GLY A 146 -6.90 -34.88 -1.35
N SER A 147 -6.04 -33.89 -1.57
CA SER A 147 -6.08 -32.63 -0.82
C SER A 147 -7.04 -31.63 -1.47
N PHE A 148 -8.09 -31.23 -0.75
CA PHE A 148 -9.01 -30.17 -1.16
C PHE A 148 -8.22 -28.88 -1.38
N ARG A 149 -8.29 -28.37 -2.61
CA ARG A 149 -7.50 -27.25 -3.10
C ARG A 149 -8.16 -25.95 -2.62
N THR A 150 -7.74 -25.40 -1.50
CA THR A 150 -8.14 -24.04 -1.09
C THR A 150 -7.53 -23.06 -2.10
N VAL A 151 -8.37 -22.49 -2.96
CA VAL A 151 -8.01 -21.67 -4.13
C VAL A 151 -7.65 -20.23 -3.72
N SER A 152 -6.95 -20.05 -2.60
CA SER A 152 -6.55 -18.70 -2.20
C SER A 152 -5.32 -18.29 -3.00
N HIS A 153 -5.48 -17.25 -3.81
CA HIS A 153 -4.42 -16.61 -4.59
C HIS A 153 -3.59 -15.60 -3.79
N TYR A 154 -3.93 -15.45 -2.50
CA TYR A 154 -3.49 -14.36 -1.65
C TYR A 154 -2.15 -14.65 -0.96
N ALA A 155 -1.26 -13.65 -0.89
CA ALA A 155 0.00 -13.77 -0.17
C ALA A 155 -0.12 -13.37 1.31
N PHE A 156 0.59 -14.09 2.19
CA PHE A 156 0.62 -13.81 3.62
C PHE A 156 2.06 -13.52 4.07
N PHE A 157 2.20 -12.76 5.15
CA PHE A 157 3.49 -12.59 5.81
C PHE A 157 4.09 -13.93 6.23
N GLY A 158 5.43 -14.02 6.27
CA GLY A 158 6.12 -15.21 6.73
C GLY A 158 5.64 -15.67 8.11
N GLY A 159 5.26 -16.94 8.24
CA GLY A 159 4.71 -17.49 9.47
C GLY A 159 3.20 -17.27 9.69
N ASN A 160 2.51 -16.62 8.74
CA ASN A 160 1.07 -16.32 8.79
C ASN A 160 0.62 -15.69 10.13
N PRO A 161 1.26 -14.58 10.56
CA PRO A 161 0.90 -13.87 11.77
C PRO A 161 -0.58 -13.49 11.77
N ARG A 162 -1.23 -13.73 12.90
CA ARG A 162 -2.66 -13.48 13.09
C ARG A 162 -2.95 -13.12 14.53
N TRP A 163 -4.05 -12.41 14.75
CA TRP A 163 -4.59 -12.26 16.09
C TRP A 163 -5.02 -13.62 16.65
N PRO A 164 -4.96 -13.82 17.99
CA PRO A 164 -5.38 -15.07 18.61
C PRO A 164 -6.82 -15.44 18.20
N ALA A 165 -7.11 -16.73 18.08
CA ALA A 165 -8.45 -17.21 17.70
C ALA A 165 -9.57 -16.77 18.68
N SER A 166 -9.20 -16.35 19.89
CA SER A 166 -10.11 -15.78 20.90
C SER A 166 -10.32 -14.26 20.78
N LYS A 167 -9.57 -13.57 19.90
CA LYS A 167 -9.50 -12.10 19.84
C LYS A 167 -9.94 -11.57 18.48
N TYR A 168 -11.25 -11.58 18.26
CA TYR A 168 -11.89 -10.92 17.12
C TYR A 168 -12.42 -9.52 17.44
N HIS A 169 -12.39 -9.11 18.70
CA HIS A 169 -12.59 -7.72 19.07
C HIS A 169 -11.23 -7.04 19.21
N LEU A 170 -10.96 -6.06 18.36
CA LEU A 170 -9.73 -5.28 18.39
C LEU A 170 -10.04 -3.82 18.71
N THR A 171 -9.20 -3.24 19.55
CA THR A 171 -9.30 -1.83 19.91
C THR A 171 -8.30 -0.99 19.11
N TYR A 172 -8.69 0.20 18.69
CA TYR A 172 -7.78 1.12 17.99
C TYR A 172 -7.75 2.51 18.61
N GLY A 173 -6.61 3.19 18.52
CA GLY A 173 -6.40 4.51 19.09
C GLY A 173 -5.44 5.34 18.27
N PHE A 174 -5.62 6.66 18.31
CA PHE A 174 -4.73 7.62 17.66
C PHE A 174 -3.73 8.15 18.68
N ILE A 175 -2.44 8.12 18.35
CA ILE A 175 -1.40 8.67 19.22
C ILE A 175 -1.44 10.21 19.18
N PRO A 176 -0.89 10.90 20.20
CA PRO A 176 -0.79 12.35 20.20
C PRO A 176 -0.10 12.88 18.92
N GLY A 177 -0.64 13.95 18.33
CA GLY A 177 -0.11 14.55 17.09
C GLY A 177 -0.70 13.99 15.79
N THR A 178 -1.56 12.97 15.85
CA THR A 178 -2.27 12.46 14.67
C THR A 178 -3.18 13.54 14.05
N ASN A 179 -3.20 13.63 12.72
CA ASN A 179 -4.15 14.44 11.97
C ASN A 179 -5.61 14.09 12.34
N PRO A 180 -6.39 15.03 12.93
CA PRO A 180 -7.75 14.75 13.37
C PRO A 180 -8.70 14.42 12.21
N ASN A 181 -8.41 14.88 11.00
CA ASN A 181 -9.22 14.59 9.81
C ASN A 181 -9.16 13.10 9.42
N ALA A 182 -8.12 12.37 9.85
CA ALA A 182 -8.00 10.93 9.61
C ALA A 182 -8.97 10.08 10.45
N MET A 183 -9.52 10.62 11.54
CA MET A 183 -10.30 9.81 12.50
C MET A 183 -11.55 9.18 11.88
N SER A 184 -12.31 9.95 11.08
CA SER A 184 -13.53 9.45 10.43
C SER A 184 -13.24 8.49 9.26
N PRO A 185 -12.32 8.80 8.31
CA PRO A 185 -11.86 7.86 7.29
C PRO A 185 -11.38 6.51 7.85
N VAL A 186 -10.55 6.53 8.89
CA VAL A 186 -10.02 5.31 9.53
C VAL A 186 -11.13 4.50 10.17
N ALA A 187 -12.10 5.14 10.85
CA ALA A 187 -13.25 4.44 11.41
C ALA A 187 -14.05 3.72 10.30
N ARG A 188 -14.31 4.38 9.17
CA ARG A 188 -15.00 3.76 8.02
C ARG A 188 -14.21 2.61 7.40
N ALA A 189 -12.88 2.69 7.41
CA ALA A 189 -12.03 1.59 6.95
C ALA A 189 -12.13 0.36 7.88
N PHE A 190 -12.17 0.56 9.20
CA PHE A 190 -12.48 -0.51 10.16
C PHE A 190 -13.89 -1.09 9.96
N ASP A 191 -14.89 -0.24 9.71
CA ASP A 191 -16.26 -0.69 9.43
C ASP A 191 -16.35 -1.56 8.17
N ALA A 192 -15.59 -1.22 7.13
CA ALA A 192 -15.51 -2.01 5.91
C ALA A 192 -14.95 -3.42 6.18
N TRP A 193 -13.84 -3.51 6.93
CA TRP A 193 -13.29 -4.80 7.36
C TRP A 193 -14.20 -5.58 8.30
N ALA A 194 -14.86 -4.90 9.25
CA ALA A 194 -15.84 -5.54 10.14
C ALA A 194 -17.01 -6.14 9.36
N SER A 195 -17.49 -5.42 8.34
CA SER A 195 -18.59 -5.87 7.47
C SER A 195 -18.22 -7.09 6.62
N ALA A 196 -16.95 -7.26 6.28
CA ALA A 196 -16.45 -8.35 5.45
C ALA A 196 -15.94 -9.56 6.25
N THR A 197 -15.80 -9.45 7.59
CA THR A 197 -15.13 -10.44 8.43
C THR A 197 -15.90 -10.73 9.72
N HIS A 198 -15.31 -11.53 10.62
CA HIS A 198 -15.82 -11.71 11.98
C HIS A 198 -15.20 -10.74 12.99
N PHE A 199 -14.31 -9.84 12.55
CA PHE A 199 -13.73 -8.85 13.43
C PHE A 199 -14.76 -7.76 13.79
N SER A 200 -14.60 -7.23 15.00
CA SER A 200 -15.27 -6.01 15.45
C SER A 200 -14.21 -5.07 15.99
N PHE A 201 -14.44 -3.77 15.82
CA PHE A 201 -13.49 -2.75 16.21
C PHE A 201 -14.14 -1.72 17.13
N SER A 202 -13.40 -1.25 18.13
CA SER A 202 -13.85 -0.12 18.95
C SER A 202 -12.68 0.83 19.24
N ARG A 203 -12.98 2.12 19.37
CA ARG A 203 -11.96 3.11 19.68
C ARG A 203 -11.62 3.08 21.16
N ASN A 204 -10.33 2.94 21.50
CA ASN A 204 -9.82 3.06 22.86
C ASN A 204 -8.42 3.71 22.83
N VAL A 205 -8.27 4.89 23.42
CA VAL A 205 -7.02 5.67 23.34
C VAL A 205 -6.01 5.26 24.44
N ALA A 206 -6.46 4.63 25.53
CA ALA A 206 -5.60 4.37 26.69
C ALA A 206 -4.72 3.10 26.53
N SER A 207 -5.27 2.06 25.91
CA SER A 207 -4.58 0.78 25.70
C SER A 207 -5.20 0.07 24.50
N ALA A 208 -4.90 0.60 23.32
CA ALA A 208 -5.38 0.03 22.07
C ALA A 208 -4.47 -1.10 21.57
N ASP A 209 -5.08 -2.11 20.98
CA ASP A 209 -4.39 -3.16 20.22
C ASP A 209 -3.72 -2.58 18.98
N ILE A 210 -4.37 -1.61 18.34
CA ILE A 210 -3.91 -0.94 17.13
C ILE A 210 -3.65 0.54 17.41
N LYS A 211 -2.42 1.00 17.18
CA LYS A 211 -1.98 2.38 17.42
C LYS A 211 -1.68 3.06 16.10
N ILE A 212 -2.38 4.16 15.85
CA ILE A 212 -2.37 4.89 14.58
C ILE A 212 -1.71 6.24 14.78
N GLY A 213 -0.72 6.56 13.95
CA GLY A 213 0.06 7.79 14.03
C GLY A 213 0.41 8.39 12.69
N PHE A 214 0.82 9.66 12.71
CA PHE A 214 1.36 10.39 11.57
C PHE A 214 2.79 10.76 11.92
N HIS A 215 3.72 10.39 11.05
CA HIS A 215 5.15 10.59 11.26
C HIS A 215 5.79 11.12 9.99
N SER A 216 6.86 11.90 10.11
CA SER A 216 7.67 12.34 8.97
C SER A 216 9.04 11.72 9.09
N ARG A 217 9.63 11.33 7.96
CA ARG A 217 11.04 10.89 7.85
C ARG A 217 11.39 9.79 8.86
N ASP A 218 12.56 9.86 9.49
CA ASP A 218 12.92 8.93 10.56
C ASP A 218 12.07 9.20 11.81
N HIS A 219 11.40 8.15 12.28
CA HIS A 219 10.50 8.16 13.42
C HIS A 219 10.75 7.02 14.40
N GLY A 220 11.96 6.45 14.38
CA GLY A 220 12.49 5.62 15.48
C GLY A 220 12.07 4.16 15.48
N ASP A 221 11.42 3.68 14.42
CA ASP A 221 11.02 2.27 14.26
C ASP A 221 11.85 1.50 13.20
N GLY A 222 12.87 2.14 12.64
CA GLY A 222 13.74 1.57 11.62
C GLY A 222 13.18 1.60 10.20
N ASN A 223 11.98 2.15 9.99
CA ASN A 223 11.34 2.28 8.67
C ASN A 223 11.07 3.77 8.37
N PRO A 224 12.10 4.58 8.06
CA PRO A 224 11.88 6.00 7.80
C PRO A 224 11.01 6.22 6.55
N PHE A 225 10.16 7.24 6.62
CA PHE A 225 9.43 7.79 5.49
C PHE A 225 10.32 8.65 4.59
N ASP A 226 9.88 8.87 3.35
CA ASP A 226 10.69 9.46 2.27
C ASP A 226 10.18 10.82 1.77
N GLY A 227 9.14 11.37 2.40
CA GLY A 227 8.63 12.70 2.12
C GLY A 227 7.41 12.67 1.21
N PRO A 228 7.13 13.75 0.46
CA PRO A 228 6.00 13.76 -0.44
C PRO A 228 6.14 12.71 -1.56
N SER A 229 5.07 11.95 -1.79
CA SER A 229 5.01 10.77 -2.66
C SER A 229 5.96 9.65 -2.25
N GLY A 230 5.99 8.55 -3.00
CA GLY A 230 6.82 7.40 -2.61
C GLY A 230 6.09 6.54 -1.59
N ILE A 231 6.48 6.57 -0.32
CA ILE A 231 5.88 5.72 0.72
C ILE A 231 4.81 6.46 1.48
N LEU A 232 3.56 6.01 1.31
CA LEU A 232 2.39 6.68 1.88
C LEU A 232 2.16 6.34 3.35
N ALA A 233 2.43 5.09 3.72
CA ALA A 233 2.15 4.53 5.03
C ALA A 233 2.84 3.16 5.17
N HIS A 234 2.87 2.64 6.41
CA HIS A 234 3.11 1.23 6.67
C HIS A 234 2.38 0.78 7.95
N ALA A 235 2.22 -0.53 8.05
CA ALA A 235 1.70 -1.18 9.25
C ALA A 235 2.46 -2.48 9.56
N TRP A 236 2.36 -2.90 10.82
CA TRP A 236 2.95 -4.15 11.26
C TRP A 236 1.91 -5.25 11.33
N ALA A 237 2.32 -6.45 10.91
CA ALA A 237 1.49 -7.64 11.04
C ALA A 237 1.12 -7.92 12.51
N PRO A 238 0.04 -8.69 12.77
CA PRO A 238 -0.33 -9.09 14.12
C PRO A 238 0.85 -9.73 14.88
N GLN A 239 1.04 -9.44 16.17
CA GLN A 239 0.17 -8.68 17.07
C GLN A 239 0.77 -7.30 17.44
N ASP A 240 1.65 -6.75 16.61
CA ASP A 240 2.34 -5.48 16.90
C ASP A 240 1.36 -4.30 16.94
N GLY A 241 0.51 -4.20 15.90
CA GLY A 241 -0.61 -3.26 15.88
C GLY A 241 -0.25 -1.81 15.57
N ARG A 242 1.00 -1.49 15.24
CA ARG A 242 1.36 -0.14 14.76
C ARG A 242 0.90 0.07 13.31
N PHE A 243 0.40 1.28 13.05
CA PHE A 243 0.06 1.79 11.72
C PHE A 243 0.47 3.27 11.66
N HIS A 244 1.41 3.60 10.79
CA HIS A 244 1.89 4.97 10.58
C HIS A 244 1.53 5.45 9.18
N TYR A 245 1.00 6.67 9.10
CA TYR A 245 0.92 7.46 7.87
C TYR A 245 2.17 8.33 7.73
N ASP A 246 2.62 8.56 6.50
CA ASP A 246 3.56 9.64 6.23
C ASP A 246 2.84 11.00 6.34
N ALA A 247 3.31 11.83 7.27
CA ALA A 247 2.79 13.16 7.51
C ALA A 247 3.22 14.19 6.45
N ASP A 248 4.23 13.88 5.64
CA ASP A 248 4.71 14.75 4.56
C ASP A 248 3.81 14.67 3.30
N GLU A 249 2.82 13.78 3.30
CA GLU A 249 1.92 13.57 2.17
C GLU A 249 0.74 14.53 2.10
N ARG A 250 0.26 14.75 0.87
CA ARG A 250 -0.98 15.50 0.63
C ARG A 250 -2.18 14.59 0.77
N TRP A 251 -2.82 14.67 1.93
CA TRP A 251 -3.97 13.86 2.29
C TRP A 251 -5.30 14.52 1.95
N SER A 252 -6.15 13.78 1.25
CA SER A 252 -7.55 14.14 0.99
C SER A 252 -8.51 13.41 1.91
N VAL A 253 -9.61 14.08 2.22
CA VAL A 253 -10.75 13.53 2.96
C VAL A 253 -12.03 13.86 2.21
N GLY A 254 -12.85 12.86 1.93
CA GLY A 254 -14.16 13.08 1.33
C GLY A 254 -14.65 11.90 0.50
N PRO A 255 -15.86 12.01 -0.07
CA PRO A 255 -16.44 10.94 -0.88
C PRO A 255 -15.86 10.87 -2.30
N ALA A 256 -15.12 11.89 -2.73
CA ALA A 256 -14.59 12.01 -4.09
C ALA A 256 -13.06 12.12 -4.07
N PRO A 257 -12.36 11.47 -5.02
CA PRO A 257 -10.92 11.61 -5.15
C PRO A 257 -10.51 13.05 -5.47
N VAL A 258 -9.41 13.52 -4.88
CA VAL A 258 -8.84 14.85 -5.15
C VAL A 258 -7.55 14.68 -5.95
N ALA A 259 -7.48 15.34 -7.11
CA ALA A 259 -6.32 15.22 -8.00
C ALA A 259 -5.02 15.65 -7.29
N GLY A 260 -3.99 14.79 -7.35
CA GLY A 260 -2.70 15.05 -6.72
C GLY A 260 -2.65 14.82 -5.21
N GLU A 261 -3.69 14.26 -4.61
CA GLU A 261 -3.75 13.93 -3.18
C GLU A 261 -4.10 12.45 -2.96
N PHE A 262 -3.65 11.88 -1.85
CA PHE A 262 -3.93 10.50 -1.47
C PHE A 262 -5.16 10.43 -0.56
N ASP A 263 -6.07 9.49 -0.81
CA ASP A 263 -7.27 9.32 0.01
C ASP A 263 -6.95 8.59 1.31
N LEU A 264 -7.23 9.24 2.46
CA LEU A 264 -6.95 8.70 3.78
C LEU A 264 -7.66 7.38 4.07
N GLN A 265 -8.90 7.23 3.58
CA GLN A 265 -9.67 6.00 3.81
C GLN A 265 -9.10 4.82 3.02
N THR A 266 -8.70 5.05 1.78
CA THR A 266 -8.09 4.03 0.90
C THR A 266 -6.79 3.52 1.51
N VAL A 267 -5.91 4.41 1.95
CA VAL A 267 -4.66 4.00 2.63
C VAL A 267 -4.97 3.31 3.97
N ALA A 268 -5.91 3.81 4.79
CA ALA A 268 -6.33 3.10 6.01
C ALA A 268 -6.82 1.68 5.71
N LEU A 269 -7.65 1.52 4.68
CA LEU A 269 -8.25 0.24 4.33
C LEU A 269 -7.16 -0.77 3.94
N HIS A 270 -6.13 -0.33 3.23
CA HIS A 270 -4.94 -1.12 2.91
C HIS A 270 -4.17 -1.52 4.18
N GLU A 271 -3.74 -0.54 4.98
CA GLU A 271 -2.89 -0.79 6.15
C GLU A 271 -3.60 -1.63 7.23
N ILE A 272 -4.94 -1.53 7.34
CA ILE A 272 -5.73 -2.41 8.21
C ILE A 272 -5.68 -3.87 7.73
N GLY A 273 -5.57 -4.12 6.42
CA GLY A 273 -5.35 -5.48 5.91
C GLY A 273 -4.05 -6.09 6.46
N HIS A 274 -2.96 -5.31 6.50
CA HIS A 274 -1.71 -5.72 7.14
C HIS A 274 -1.87 -5.94 8.65
N LEU A 275 -2.57 -5.06 9.35
CA LEU A 275 -2.91 -5.21 10.77
C LEU A 275 -3.76 -6.46 11.05
N LEU A 276 -4.41 -7.03 10.03
CA LEU A 276 -5.15 -8.30 10.11
C LEU A 276 -4.32 -9.48 9.59
N GLY A 277 -3.10 -9.26 9.08
CA GLY A 277 -2.15 -10.31 8.68
C GLY A 277 -2.11 -10.63 7.19
N LEU A 278 -2.77 -9.83 6.36
CA LEU A 278 -2.70 -9.94 4.90
C LEU A 278 -1.39 -9.33 4.38
N GLY A 279 -0.69 -10.00 3.46
CA GLY A 279 0.38 -9.40 2.67
C GLY A 279 -0.17 -8.61 1.48
N HIS A 280 0.71 -8.11 0.60
CA HIS A 280 0.25 -7.49 -0.66
C HIS A 280 -0.34 -8.53 -1.63
N SER A 281 -1.29 -8.09 -2.45
CA SER A 281 -1.90 -8.88 -3.53
C SER A 281 -1.28 -8.56 -4.88
N GLU A 282 -1.20 -9.55 -5.78
CA GLU A 282 -0.88 -9.34 -7.20
C GLU A 282 -2.08 -8.78 -7.99
N VAL A 283 -3.28 -8.71 -7.43
CA VAL A 283 -4.48 -8.23 -8.14
C VAL A 283 -4.54 -6.71 -8.08
N GLU A 284 -4.30 -6.01 -9.20
CA GLU A 284 -4.26 -4.53 -9.23
C GLU A 284 -5.53 -3.83 -8.70
N GLY A 285 -6.69 -4.49 -8.85
CA GLY A 285 -7.97 -4.02 -8.33
C GLY A 285 -8.19 -4.25 -6.83
N ALA A 286 -7.35 -5.06 -6.17
CA ALA A 286 -7.44 -5.32 -4.74
C ALA A 286 -7.04 -4.09 -3.91
N ILE A 287 -7.59 -3.97 -2.70
CA ILE A 287 -7.12 -2.91 -1.79
C ILE A 287 -5.67 -3.16 -1.42
N MET A 288 -5.29 -4.42 -1.29
CA MET A 288 -3.96 -4.84 -0.87
C MET A 288 -2.93 -4.90 -2.01
N TRP A 289 -3.26 -4.40 -3.20
CA TRP A 289 -2.26 -4.05 -4.20
C TRP A 289 -1.37 -2.92 -3.67
N SER A 290 -0.06 -3.09 -3.71
CA SER A 290 0.87 -2.21 -2.99
C SER A 290 0.86 -0.76 -3.46
N ALA A 291 0.57 -0.49 -4.74
CA ALA A 291 0.65 0.84 -5.33
C ALA A 291 -0.70 1.59 -5.27
N ILE A 292 -0.66 2.86 -4.86
CA ILE A 292 -1.85 3.70 -4.70
C ILE A 292 -1.61 5.00 -5.45
N ALA A 293 -2.41 5.26 -6.47
CA ALA A 293 -2.30 6.47 -7.28
C ALA A 293 -2.97 7.66 -6.57
N PRO A 294 -2.39 8.87 -6.64
CA PRO A 294 -3.06 10.07 -6.15
C PRO A 294 -4.33 10.34 -6.97
N GLY A 295 -5.36 10.91 -6.35
CA GLY A 295 -6.65 11.14 -6.99
C GLY A 295 -7.42 9.86 -7.33
N SER A 296 -7.16 8.77 -6.61
CA SER A 296 -7.93 7.53 -6.71
C SER A 296 -8.46 7.08 -5.34
N THR A 297 -9.55 6.32 -5.35
CA THR A 297 -10.09 5.62 -4.18
C THR A 297 -10.28 4.14 -4.50
N LYS A 298 -10.17 3.29 -3.48
CA LYS A 298 -10.43 1.85 -3.60
C LYS A 298 -11.27 1.33 -2.43
N GLY A 299 -12.04 0.27 -2.71
CA GLY A 299 -12.76 -0.51 -1.71
C GLY A 299 -12.18 -1.92 -1.60
N LEU A 300 -12.77 -2.74 -0.73
CA LEU A 300 -12.43 -4.16 -0.64
C LEU A 300 -12.77 -4.88 -1.93
N HIS A 301 -11.83 -5.68 -2.42
CA HIS A 301 -11.99 -6.59 -3.54
C HIS A 301 -12.25 -8.01 -3.03
N GLU A 302 -12.80 -8.87 -3.88
CA GLU A 302 -13.08 -10.26 -3.55
C GLU A 302 -11.81 -11.04 -3.15
N ASP A 303 -10.66 -10.71 -3.74
CA ASP A 303 -9.36 -11.29 -3.39
C ASP A 303 -8.97 -11.00 -1.92
N ASP A 304 -9.20 -9.77 -1.45
CA ASP A 304 -8.94 -9.36 -0.06
C ASP A 304 -9.83 -10.15 0.92
N ILE A 305 -11.12 -10.27 0.58
CA ILE A 305 -12.12 -10.99 1.38
C ILE A 305 -11.80 -12.49 1.43
N GLN A 306 -11.36 -13.09 0.33
CA GLN A 306 -10.94 -14.49 0.31
C GLN A 306 -9.65 -14.72 1.09
N GLY A 307 -8.67 -13.82 0.97
CA GLY A 307 -7.42 -13.87 1.72
C GLY A 307 -7.67 -13.92 3.22
N ILE A 308 -8.48 -13.00 3.75
CA ILE A 308 -8.75 -12.93 5.19
C ILE A 308 -9.58 -14.12 5.69
N ARG A 309 -10.53 -14.61 4.88
CA ARG A 309 -11.27 -15.84 5.20
C ARG A 309 -10.35 -17.04 5.31
N VAL A 310 -9.35 -17.17 4.46
CA VAL A 310 -8.39 -18.29 4.53
C VAL A 310 -7.56 -18.20 5.80
N LEU A 311 -7.09 -17.01 6.15
CA LEU A 311 -6.23 -16.80 7.32
C LEU A 311 -6.95 -17.12 8.66
N TYR A 312 -8.23 -16.74 8.77
CA TYR A 312 -8.99 -16.83 10.02
C TYR A 312 -10.05 -17.95 10.08
N ASN A 313 -10.61 -18.36 8.94
CA ASN A 313 -11.66 -19.41 8.89
C ASN A 313 -11.11 -20.80 8.56
N GLY A 314 -9.80 -20.94 8.34
CA GLY A 314 -9.13 -22.23 8.14
C GLY A 314 -9.31 -23.22 9.31
N ILE A 315 -9.82 -22.78 10.47
CA ILE A 315 -10.14 -23.63 11.62
C ILE A 315 -11.61 -24.14 11.58
N LYS A 316 -12.55 -23.40 10.99
CA LYS A 316 -13.97 -23.84 10.91
C LYS A 316 -14.21 -24.84 9.78
N LEU A 317 -13.53 -24.69 8.64
CA LEU A 317 -13.68 -25.60 7.50
C LEU A 317 -13.22 -27.02 7.84
N THR A 318 -12.18 -27.18 8.66
CA THR A 318 -11.72 -28.51 9.10
C THR A 318 -12.75 -29.18 10.00
N ILE A 319 -13.38 -28.45 10.93
CA ILE A 319 -14.37 -29.03 11.86
C ILE A 319 -15.67 -29.37 11.13
N GLN A 320 -16.19 -28.49 10.26
CA GLN A 320 -17.40 -28.81 9.49
C GLN A 320 -17.17 -29.95 8.49
N ALA A 321 -16.02 -30.00 7.82
CA ALA A 321 -15.68 -31.13 6.95
C ALA A 321 -15.51 -32.44 7.73
N ILE A 322 -14.85 -32.42 8.90
CA ILE A 322 -14.72 -33.60 9.78
C ILE A 322 -16.09 -34.04 10.31
N VAL A 323 -16.96 -33.12 10.71
CA VAL A 323 -18.31 -33.45 11.20
C VAL A 323 -19.16 -34.05 10.09
N VAL A 324 -19.18 -33.46 8.89
CA VAL A 324 -19.93 -34.00 7.73
C VAL A 324 -19.34 -35.33 7.25
N TYR A 325 -18.02 -35.47 7.20
CA TYR A 325 -17.36 -36.72 6.82
C TYR A 325 -17.67 -37.83 7.82
N ASN A 326 -17.62 -37.57 9.12
CA ASN A 326 -18.01 -38.56 10.12
C ASN A 326 -19.51 -38.88 10.03
N TYR A 327 -20.40 -37.89 9.86
CA TYR A 327 -21.84 -38.14 9.76
C TYR A 327 -22.21 -39.00 8.54
N THR A 328 -21.60 -38.72 7.39
CA THR A 328 -21.80 -39.51 6.16
C THR A 328 -21.15 -40.89 6.26
N TYR A 329 -19.96 -41.01 6.86
CA TYR A 329 -19.30 -42.30 7.08
C TYR A 329 -20.14 -43.21 8.00
N TRP A 330 -20.70 -42.66 9.09
CA TRP A 330 -21.59 -43.41 9.99
C TRP A 330 -22.94 -43.75 9.34
N GLN A 331 -23.52 -42.87 8.53
CA GLN A 331 -24.75 -43.21 7.78
C GLN A 331 -24.52 -44.32 6.75
N VAL A 332 -23.39 -44.31 6.03
CA VAL A 332 -23.04 -45.38 5.08
C VAL A 332 -22.70 -46.69 5.81
N TYR A 333 -22.03 -46.63 6.96
CA TYR A 333 -21.75 -47.81 7.78
C TYR A 333 -23.03 -48.44 8.35
N PHE A 334 -23.99 -47.63 8.79
CA PHE A 334 -25.28 -48.09 9.29
C PHE A 334 -26.12 -48.75 8.19
N ILE A 335 -26.15 -48.16 6.98
CA ILE A 335 -26.84 -48.74 5.82
C ILE A 335 -26.20 -50.06 5.38
N LEU A 336 -24.86 -50.17 5.43
CA LEU A 336 -24.16 -51.41 5.10
C LEU A 336 -24.39 -52.52 6.14
N THR A 337 -24.49 -52.20 7.43
CA THR A 337 -24.80 -53.21 8.47
C THR A 337 -26.24 -53.74 8.40
N GLU A 338 -27.21 -52.91 7.98
CA GLU A 338 -28.59 -53.38 7.76
C GLU A 338 -28.73 -54.19 6.45
N LEU A 339 -27.98 -53.83 5.41
CA LEU A 339 -27.92 -54.63 4.17
C LEU A 339 -27.26 -55.99 4.37
N VAL A 340 -26.24 -56.11 5.23
CA VAL A 340 -25.63 -57.42 5.53
C VAL A 340 -26.53 -58.28 6.43
N SER A 341 -27.38 -57.66 7.27
CA SER A 341 -28.33 -58.40 8.13
C SER A 341 -29.56 -58.90 7.36
N SER A 342 -29.94 -58.27 6.24
CA SER A 342 -31.08 -58.69 5.40
C SER A 342 -30.74 -59.74 4.34
N VAL A 343 -29.47 -60.12 4.20
CA VAL A 343 -28.99 -61.17 3.25
C VAL A 343 -28.64 -62.48 3.97
N ILE A 344 -28.72 -62.53 5.31
CA ILE A 344 -28.37 -63.71 6.13
C ILE A 344 -29.60 -64.35 6.84
N THR A 345 -30.81 -63.96 6.45
CA THR A 345 -32.07 -64.68 6.80
C THR A 345 -32.80 -65.03 5.53
#